data_AF-A0A961RG16-F1
#
_entry.id   AF-A0A961RG16-F1
#
_cell.length_a   1.000
_cell.length_b   1.000
_cell.length_c   1.000
_cell.angle_alpha   90.00
_cell.angle_beta   90.00
_cell.angle_gamma   90.00
#
_symmetry.space_group_name_H-M   'P 1'
#
loop_
_entity.id
_entity.type
_entity.pdbx_description
1 polymer ?
#
loop_
_entity_poly.entity_id
_entity_poly.type
_entity_poly.pdbx_seq_one_letter_code
_entity_poly.pdbx_strand_id
1 'polypeptide(L)'
;MLYESKMIFEDQLAALESDSKKMGTQGEGIDFALLVDGLASEREQGITIDVAYRYFSTDKRKFIVADTPGHEQYTRNMATGASTADLAVILIDARKGVLTQTRRHSYIVSLLGIRNVVLAINKMDMVGYAKDVFDGILDEYNGFALQLGGGEAAPFDIVAIPMSALNGDNVVEPSANMSWYDGPALLPHLETVPVQAVEIEKPFRMPVQWVNRPNLDFRGFSGQVSSGSIRVGDKIKALPSAIESTVKSIVTQDGELEEAIAGQSVTLCLSDEIDISRGDVICEAQKPAEAANQFEATVLWMSEDPMLPGRTYAIKSGAQTARATITAPKYQINVNTIEKLPSTKLELNEIGECNIAIDKKLVFDPYEENRDTGSFILIDRLTNATVGMGLLRFALRRASNIHWQATDISKTARAEMKTQKPAVLWFTGLSGSGKSTIANVVEKKLVAMGKHTYLLDGDNVRHGLNKDLGFTDADRVENIRRVTEVSRLMADAGLITLVSFISPFRSERQMARMAMAEGEFLEIFVDTPLEVAEERDVKGLYKKARAGEIKNFTGIDSPYEPPQNAEIAVNTVERTAEEAADIILEYLEKHGYLT
;
A
#
# COMPACT_ATOMS: atom_id res chain seq x y z
N MET A 1 -26.90 1.87 -22.66
CA MET A 1 -25.70 1.19 -23.22
C MET A 1 -25.81 -0.33 -23.28
N LEU A 2 -25.68 -1.10 -22.17
CA LEU A 2 -25.72 -2.58 -22.23
C LEU A 2 -27.04 -3.10 -22.86
N TYR A 3 -28.17 -2.53 -22.45
CA TYR A 3 -29.49 -2.80 -23.01
C TYR A 3 -29.58 -2.46 -24.52
N GLU A 4 -29.18 -1.23 -24.88
CA GLU A 4 -29.27 -0.73 -26.26
C GLU A 4 -28.30 -1.44 -27.22
N SER A 5 -27.18 -1.96 -26.71
CA SER A 5 -26.26 -2.80 -27.48
C SER A 5 -26.79 -4.22 -27.77
N LYS A 6 -28.04 -4.53 -27.36
CA LYS A 6 -28.71 -5.83 -27.51
C LYS A 6 -27.94 -7.02 -26.92
N MET A 7 -27.11 -6.76 -25.90
CA MET A 7 -26.26 -7.75 -25.24
C MET A 7 -26.90 -8.33 -23.96
N ILE A 8 -28.10 -7.87 -23.61
CA ILE A 8 -28.89 -8.43 -22.50
C ILE A 8 -29.81 -9.50 -23.08
N PHE A 9 -29.65 -10.74 -22.60
CA PHE A 9 -30.51 -11.85 -22.99
C PHE A 9 -31.95 -11.61 -22.54
N GLU A 10 -32.95 -12.09 -23.31
CA GLU A 10 -34.37 -11.83 -23.05
C GLU A 10 -34.83 -12.29 -21.65
N ASP A 11 -34.21 -13.33 -21.09
CA ASP A 11 -34.46 -13.84 -19.74
C ASP A 11 -34.00 -12.86 -18.65
N GLN A 12 -32.85 -12.21 -18.83
CA GLN A 12 -32.35 -11.17 -17.93
C GLN A 12 -33.20 -9.90 -18.01
N LEU A 13 -33.71 -9.58 -19.20
CA LEU A 13 -34.60 -8.44 -19.45
C LEU A 13 -35.96 -8.64 -18.77
N ALA A 14 -36.52 -9.86 -18.88
CA ALA A 14 -37.76 -10.24 -18.20
C ALA A 14 -37.62 -10.27 -16.67
N ALA A 15 -36.47 -10.73 -16.16
CA ALA A 15 -36.15 -10.65 -14.73
C ALA A 15 -36.07 -9.20 -14.24
N LEU A 16 -35.41 -8.34 -15.02
CA LEU A 16 -35.29 -6.90 -14.73
C LEU A 16 -36.64 -6.20 -14.75
N GLU A 17 -37.52 -6.51 -15.70
CA GLU A 17 -38.91 -5.99 -15.74
C GLU A 17 -39.71 -6.41 -14.50
N SER A 18 -39.53 -7.65 -14.03
CA SER A 18 -40.16 -8.15 -12.81
C SER A 18 -39.66 -7.43 -11.56
N ASP A 19 -38.35 -7.24 -11.46
CA ASP A 19 -37.71 -6.61 -10.30
C ASP A 19 -37.95 -5.10 -10.28
N SER A 20 -37.97 -4.44 -11.45
CA SER A 20 -38.33 -3.02 -11.60
C SER A 20 -39.75 -2.74 -11.10
N LYS A 21 -40.71 -3.64 -11.37
CA LYS A 21 -42.09 -3.52 -10.87
C LYS A 21 -42.22 -3.74 -9.36
N LYS A 22 -41.30 -4.49 -8.74
CA LYS A 22 -41.33 -4.80 -7.29
C LYS A 22 -40.57 -3.77 -6.46
N MET A 23 -39.44 -3.28 -6.96
CA MET A 23 -38.45 -2.52 -6.18
C MET A 23 -37.83 -1.33 -6.95
N GLY A 24 -38.27 -1.05 -8.18
CA GLY A 24 -37.70 0.01 -9.00
C GLY A 24 -38.08 1.43 -8.56
N THR A 25 -37.20 2.38 -8.87
CA THR A 25 -37.40 3.80 -8.57
C THR A 25 -38.11 4.56 -9.71
N GLN A 26 -38.33 3.89 -10.85
CA GLN A 26 -38.86 4.43 -12.11
C GLN A 26 -40.37 4.16 -12.34
N GLY A 27 -41.12 3.72 -11.31
CA GLY A 27 -42.55 3.43 -11.43
C GLY A 27 -42.84 2.19 -12.30
N GLU A 28 -43.68 2.31 -13.34
CA GLU A 28 -43.95 1.20 -14.28
C GLU A 28 -42.86 1.00 -15.35
N GLY A 29 -41.86 1.90 -15.41
CA GLY A 29 -40.71 1.81 -16.32
C GLY A 29 -39.66 0.80 -15.87
N ILE A 30 -38.83 0.34 -16.82
CA ILE A 30 -37.69 -0.54 -16.54
C ILE A 30 -36.58 0.27 -15.85
N ASP A 31 -36.15 -0.17 -14.67
CA ASP A 31 -35.06 0.45 -13.91
C ASP A 31 -33.73 -0.24 -14.25
N PHE A 32 -33.00 0.34 -15.20
CA PHE A 32 -31.71 -0.20 -15.66
C PHE A 32 -30.59 -0.12 -14.60
N ALA A 33 -30.77 0.61 -13.48
CA ALA A 33 -29.78 0.60 -12.39
C ALA A 33 -29.64 -0.80 -11.76
N LEU A 34 -30.75 -1.57 -11.71
CA LEU A 34 -30.80 -2.93 -11.16
C LEU A 34 -29.92 -3.96 -11.92
N LEU A 35 -29.46 -3.62 -13.13
CA LEU A 35 -28.51 -4.45 -13.89
C LEU A 35 -27.09 -4.38 -13.33
N VAL A 36 -26.73 -3.28 -12.69
CA VAL A 36 -25.37 -3.03 -12.22
C VAL A 36 -25.25 -3.35 -10.73
N ASP A 37 -26.29 -3.08 -9.94
CA ASP A 37 -26.38 -3.36 -8.50
C ASP A 37 -26.52 -4.86 -8.19
N GLY A 38 -25.39 -5.47 -7.78
CA GLY A 38 -25.26 -6.92 -7.61
C GLY A 38 -25.64 -7.43 -6.22
N LEU A 39 -25.50 -6.62 -5.17
CA LEU A 39 -25.73 -7.02 -3.78
C LEU A 39 -27.12 -6.60 -3.28
N ALA A 40 -27.74 -7.42 -2.43
CA ALA A 40 -29.03 -7.11 -1.81
C ALA A 40 -28.99 -5.81 -0.98
N SER A 41 -27.86 -5.53 -0.33
CA SER A 41 -27.62 -4.27 0.40
C SER A 41 -27.44 -3.05 -0.51
N GLU A 42 -26.90 -3.23 -1.72
CA GLU A 42 -26.82 -2.16 -2.75
C GLU A 42 -28.23 -1.80 -3.21
N ARG A 43 -29.09 -2.82 -3.43
CA ARG A 43 -30.48 -2.65 -3.87
C ARG A 43 -31.38 -2.00 -2.82
N GLU A 44 -31.15 -2.25 -1.52
CA GLU A 44 -31.89 -1.60 -0.43
C GLU A 44 -31.48 -0.13 -0.21
N GLN A 45 -30.21 0.21 -0.47
CA GLN A 45 -29.67 1.55 -0.23
C GLN A 45 -29.59 2.43 -1.49
N GLY A 46 -29.76 1.84 -2.69
CA GLY A 46 -29.68 2.54 -3.97
C GLY A 46 -28.28 3.10 -4.28
N ILE A 47 -27.24 2.46 -3.74
CA ILE A 47 -25.83 2.83 -3.97
C ILE A 47 -25.01 1.57 -4.27
N THR A 48 -24.06 1.67 -5.20
CA THR A 48 -22.99 0.68 -5.38
C THR A 48 -22.14 0.63 -4.11
N ILE A 49 -21.73 -0.55 -3.65
CA ILE A 49 -20.92 -0.76 -2.44
C ILE A 49 -19.56 -1.35 -2.82
N ASP A 50 -19.50 -2.31 -3.74
CA ASP A 50 -18.25 -2.91 -4.25
C ASP A 50 -18.06 -2.67 -5.75
N VAL A 51 -16.83 -2.84 -6.27
CA VAL A 51 -16.59 -2.64 -7.71
C VAL A 51 -17.22 -3.76 -8.51
N ALA A 52 -18.25 -3.43 -9.30
CA ALA A 52 -18.90 -4.39 -10.18
C ALA A 52 -18.22 -4.40 -11.56
N TYR A 53 -17.63 -5.53 -11.94
CA TYR A 53 -17.04 -5.71 -13.27
C TYR A 53 -18.05 -6.28 -14.26
N ARG A 54 -18.24 -5.60 -15.39
CA ARG A 54 -19.08 -6.05 -16.50
C ARG A 54 -18.26 -6.12 -17.78
N TYR A 55 -18.51 -7.17 -18.55
CA TYR A 55 -17.80 -7.43 -19.80
C TYR A 55 -18.79 -7.29 -20.95
N PHE A 56 -18.43 -6.49 -21.95
CA PHE A 56 -19.18 -6.45 -23.19
C PHE A 56 -18.23 -6.25 -24.36
N SER A 57 -18.70 -6.55 -25.56
CA SER A 57 -17.92 -6.38 -26.79
C SER A 57 -18.77 -5.77 -27.87
N THR A 58 -18.13 -4.95 -28.70
CA THR A 58 -18.65 -4.49 -29.98
C THR A 58 -17.94 -5.26 -31.10
N ASP A 59 -18.34 -5.03 -32.35
CA ASP A 59 -17.63 -5.57 -33.51
C ASP A 59 -16.19 -5.06 -33.62
N LYS A 60 -15.89 -3.91 -32.99
CA LYS A 60 -14.56 -3.26 -33.06
C LYS A 60 -13.68 -3.48 -31.84
N ARG A 61 -14.28 -3.61 -30.65
CA ARG A 61 -13.53 -3.56 -29.38
C ARG A 61 -14.23 -4.29 -28.24
N LYS A 62 -13.44 -4.94 -27.38
CA LYS A 62 -13.88 -5.54 -26.12
C LYS A 62 -13.69 -4.55 -24.97
N PHE A 63 -14.63 -4.54 -24.04
CA PHE A 63 -14.68 -3.61 -22.92
C PHE A 63 -14.83 -4.36 -21.60
N ILE A 64 -14.15 -3.82 -20.59
CA ILE A 64 -14.33 -4.18 -19.18
C ILE A 64 -14.77 -2.89 -18.50
N VAL A 65 -15.98 -2.88 -17.96
CA VAL A 65 -16.54 -1.77 -17.20
C VAL A 65 -16.38 -2.09 -15.73
N ALA A 66 -15.68 -1.22 -15.00
CA ALA A 66 -15.65 -1.23 -13.55
C ALA A 66 -16.63 -0.16 -13.06
N ASP A 67 -17.79 -0.58 -12.54
CA ASP A 67 -18.70 0.35 -11.86
C ASP A 67 -18.22 0.57 -10.44
N THR A 68 -17.91 1.83 -10.11
CA THR A 68 -17.30 2.18 -8.83
C THR A 68 -18.27 3.02 -7.99
N PRO A 69 -18.38 2.74 -6.69
CA PRO A 69 -19.26 3.48 -5.80
C PRO A 69 -18.89 4.95 -5.68
N GLY A 70 -19.88 5.84 -5.74
CA GLY A 70 -19.68 7.28 -5.77
C GLY A 70 -19.67 7.99 -4.41
N HIS A 71 -19.86 7.26 -3.31
CA HIS A 71 -19.95 7.83 -1.96
C HIS A 71 -18.56 7.96 -1.32
N GLU A 72 -18.39 8.98 -0.47
CA GLU A 72 -17.10 9.37 0.12
C GLU A 72 -16.36 8.23 0.83
N GLN A 73 -17.12 7.33 1.46
CA GLN A 73 -16.62 6.17 2.21
C GLN A 73 -15.97 5.11 1.33
N TYR A 74 -16.16 5.14 0.01
CA TYR A 74 -15.69 4.09 -0.91
C TYR A 74 -14.57 4.55 -1.86
N THR A 75 -13.84 5.60 -1.48
CA THR A 75 -12.65 6.08 -2.23
C THR A 75 -11.66 4.94 -2.51
N ARG A 76 -11.45 4.01 -1.56
CA ARG A 76 -10.70 2.76 -1.76
C ARG A 76 -11.17 1.93 -2.96
N ASN A 77 -12.48 1.72 -3.06
CA ASN A 77 -13.06 0.84 -4.08
C ASN A 77 -12.93 1.51 -5.46
N MET A 78 -13.18 2.82 -5.52
CA MET A 78 -12.95 3.61 -6.72
C MET A 78 -11.48 3.57 -7.16
N ALA A 79 -10.53 3.75 -6.23
CA ALA A 79 -9.11 3.68 -6.56
C ALA A 79 -8.69 2.28 -7.06
N THR A 80 -9.27 1.22 -6.49
CA THR A 80 -9.04 -0.16 -6.93
C THR A 80 -9.52 -0.36 -8.37
N GLY A 81 -10.76 0.02 -8.69
CA GLY A 81 -11.32 -0.12 -10.04
C GLY A 81 -10.63 0.78 -11.07
N ALA A 82 -10.25 2.00 -10.68
CA ALA A 82 -9.59 2.96 -11.56
C ALA A 82 -8.10 2.63 -11.81
N SER A 83 -7.44 1.86 -10.94
CA SER A 83 -6.01 1.54 -11.06
C SER A 83 -5.61 0.83 -12.35
N THR A 84 -6.54 0.10 -12.96
CA THR A 84 -6.35 -0.64 -14.22
C THR A 84 -7.09 -0.03 -15.40
N ALA A 85 -7.76 1.11 -15.20
CA ALA A 85 -8.56 1.75 -16.24
C ALA A 85 -7.69 2.52 -17.24
N ASP A 86 -8.06 2.43 -18.52
CA ASP A 86 -7.49 3.23 -19.61
C ASP A 86 -8.25 4.56 -19.84
N LEU A 87 -9.53 4.59 -19.44
CA LEU A 87 -10.46 5.70 -19.62
C LEU A 87 -11.42 5.76 -18.44
N ALA A 88 -11.78 6.97 -18.00
CA ALA A 88 -12.81 7.20 -16.99
C ALA A 88 -14.04 7.87 -17.60
N VAL A 89 -15.24 7.44 -17.21
CA VAL A 89 -16.50 8.10 -17.54
C VAL A 89 -17.02 8.80 -16.29
N ILE A 90 -17.00 10.13 -16.29
CA ILE A 90 -17.50 10.97 -15.19
C ILE A 90 -18.93 11.38 -15.50
N LEU A 91 -19.90 10.81 -14.78
CA LEU A 91 -21.31 11.09 -14.95
C LEU A 91 -21.72 12.34 -14.16
N ILE A 92 -22.35 13.31 -14.83
CA ILE A 92 -22.88 14.54 -14.23
C ILE A 92 -24.39 14.62 -14.48
N ASP A 93 -25.17 14.92 -13.44
CA ASP A 93 -26.61 15.23 -13.60
C ASP A 93 -26.74 16.69 -14.04
N ALA A 94 -27.26 16.92 -15.26
CA ALA A 94 -27.39 18.25 -15.86
C ALA A 94 -28.21 19.24 -15.02
N ARG A 95 -29.09 18.75 -14.13
CA ARG A 95 -29.87 19.60 -13.22
C ARG A 95 -29.06 20.14 -12.06
N LYS A 96 -27.97 19.45 -11.70
CA LYS A 96 -27.16 19.72 -10.50
C LYS A 96 -25.81 20.34 -10.82
N GLY A 97 -25.28 20.09 -12.03
CA GLY A 97 -23.94 20.54 -12.42
C GLY A 97 -22.82 19.81 -11.67
N VAL A 98 -21.65 20.45 -11.55
CA VAL A 98 -20.46 19.84 -10.95
C VAL A 98 -20.60 19.79 -9.44
N LEU A 99 -20.54 18.59 -8.87
CA LEU A 99 -20.65 18.37 -7.41
C LEU A 99 -19.30 18.07 -6.78
N THR A 100 -19.23 18.11 -5.44
CA THR A 100 -18.05 17.71 -4.66
C THR A 100 -17.57 16.29 -5.02
N GLN A 101 -18.50 15.34 -5.24
CA GLN A 101 -18.17 13.98 -5.67
C GLN A 101 -17.52 13.96 -7.07
N THR A 102 -18.03 14.77 -8.01
CA THR A 102 -17.45 14.93 -9.34
C THR A 102 -15.99 15.40 -9.24
N ARG A 103 -15.72 16.38 -8.39
CA ARG A 103 -14.37 16.91 -8.13
C ARG A 103 -13.46 15.86 -7.52
N ARG A 104 -13.94 15.13 -6.50
CA ARG A 104 -13.20 14.05 -5.84
C ARG A 104 -12.81 12.92 -6.80
N HIS A 105 -13.75 12.39 -7.57
CA HIS A 105 -13.45 11.31 -8.51
C HIS A 105 -12.49 11.78 -9.60
N SER A 106 -12.68 12.99 -10.11
CA SER A 106 -11.77 13.58 -11.09
C SER A 106 -10.34 13.76 -10.54
N TYR A 107 -10.21 14.12 -9.25
CA TYR A 107 -8.91 14.15 -8.57
C TYR A 107 -8.28 12.75 -8.50
N ILE A 108 -9.03 11.71 -8.14
CA ILE A 108 -8.50 10.34 -8.08
C ILE A 108 -8.15 9.81 -9.47
N VAL A 109 -8.95 10.10 -10.49
CA VAL A 109 -8.68 9.78 -11.90
C VAL A 109 -7.36 10.43 -12.35
N SER A 110 -7.17 11.72 -12.03
CA SER A 110 -5.90 12.43 -12.28
C SER A 110 -4.74 11.78 -11.53
N LEU A 111 -4.92 11.46 -10.24
CA LEU A 111 -3.89 10.87 -9.40
C LEU A 111 -3.44 9.50 -9.93
N LEU A 112 -4.39 8.69 -10.42
CA LEU A 112 -4.12 7.37 -11.00
C LEU A 112 -3.65 7.44 -12.46
N GLY A 113 -3.40 8.63 -13.00
CA GLY A 113 -2.81 8.82 -14.32
C GLY A 113 -3.70 8.39 -15.48
N ILE A 114 -5.02 8.37 -15.31
CA ILE A 114 -5.95 8.05 -16.40
C ILE A 114 -6.04 9.29 -17.30
N ARG A 115 -5.54 9.17 -18.53
CA ARG A 115 -5.43 10.29 -19.48
C ARG A 115 -6.71 10.58 -20.25
N ASN A 116 -7.57 9.59 -20.46
CA ASN A 116 -8.80 9.77 -21.24
C ASN A 116 -9.99 9.92 -20.29
N VAL A 117 -10.71 11.03 -20.36
CA VAL A 117 -11.90 11.28 -19.55
C VAL A 117 -13.09 11.65 -20.43
N VAL A 118 -14.19 10.91 -20.28
CA VAL A 118 -15.47 11.25 -20.88
C VAL A 118 -16.34 11.93 -19.83
N LEU A 119 -16.70 13.18 -20.08
CA LEU A 119 -17.63 13.93 -19.24
C LEU A 119 -19.06 13.69 -19.75
N ALA A 120 -19.73 12.71 -19.16
CA ALA A 120 -21.09 12.31 -19.54
C ALA A 120 -22.12 13.19 -18.82
N ILE A 121 -22.57 14.26 -19.46
CA ILE A 121 -23.56 15.19 -18.91
C ILE A 121 -24.96 14.62 -19.18
N ASN A 122 -25.46 13.88 -18.20
CA ASN A 122 -26.67 13.07 -18.29
C ASN A 122 -27.93 13.84 -17.83
N LYS A 123 -29.11 13.33 -18.20
CA LYS A 123 -30.44 13.90 -17.91
C LYS A 123 -30.71 15.24 -18.61
N MET A 124 -30.17 15.40 -19.83
CA MET A 124 -30.43 16.59 -20.65
C MET A 124 -31.92 16.78 -20.97
N ASP A 125 -32.69 15.70 -21.01
CA ASP A 125 -34.16 15.72 -21.18
C ASP A 125 -34.87 16.52 -20.09
N MET A 126 -34.39 16.44 -18.85
CA MET A 126 -34.98 17.14 -17.70
C MET A 126 -34.68 18.64 -17.68
N VAL A 127 -33.72 19.11 -18.49
CA VAL A 127 -33.40 20.53 -18.68
C VAL A 127 -33.77 21.00 -20.08
N GLY A 128 -34.63 20.26 -20.79
CA GLY A 128 -35.13 20.63 -22.11
C GLY A 128 -34.06 20.65 -23.20
N TYR A 129 -33.01 19.83 -23.07
CA TYR A 129 -31.89 19.74 -24.01
C TYR A 129 -31.16 21.08 -24.25
N ALA A 130 -31.18 21.96 -23.26
CA ALA A 130 -30.65 23.32 -23.37
C ALA A 130 -29.12 23.34 -23.50
N LYS A 131 -28.61 23.98 -24.56
CA LYS A 131 -27.17 24.14 -24.81
C LYS A 131 -26.48 24.92 -23.69
N ASP A 132 -27.07 26.03 -23.23
CA ASP A 132 -26.46 26.89 -22.21
C ASP A 132 -26.17 26.15 -20.89
N VAL A 133 -26.99 25.15 -20.55
CA VAL A 133 -26.76 24.30 -19.36
C VAL A 133 -25.54 23.40 -19.57
N PHE A 134 -25.41 22.81 -20.74
CA PHE A 134 -24.25 21.99 -21.10
C PHE A 134 -22.96 22.83 -21.12
N ASP A 135 -22.97 23.98 -21.79
CA ASP A 135 -21.81 24.88 -21.90
C ASP A 135 -21.36 25.36 -20.51
N GLY A 136 -22.31 25.74 -19.63
CA GLY A 136 -21.98 26.16 -18.27
C GLY A 136 -21.34 25.07 -17.41
N ILE A 137 -21.81 23.82 -17.51
CA ILE A 137 -21.23 22.67 -16.80
C ILE A 137 -19.83 22.36 -17.35
N LEU A 138 -19.67 22.42 -18.67
CA LEU A 138 -18.40 22.17 -19.34
C LEU A 138 -17.35 23.21 -18.92
N ASP A 139 -17.70 24.48 -18.90
CA ASP A 139 -16.81 25.56 -18.47
C ASP A 139 -16.40 25.42 -17.00
N GLU A 140 -17.35 25.11 -16.11
CA GLU A 140 -17.05 24.86 -14.71
C GLU A 140 -16.08 23.68 -14.53
N TYR A 141 -16.33 22.58 -15.25
CA TYR A 141 -15.49 21.38 -15.16
C TYR A 141 -14.09 21.61 -15.75
N ASN A 142 -13.98 22.29 -16.88
CA ASN A 142 -12.70 22.66 -17.49
C ASN A 142 -11.87 23.55 -16.55
N GLY A 143 -12.52 24.52 -15.89
CA GLY A 143 -11.85 25.36 -14.89
C GLY A 143 -11.29 24.54 -13.73
N PHE A 144 -12.04 23.54 -13.24
CA PHE A 144 -11.56 22.62 -12.22
C PHE A 144 -10.45 21.68 -12.71
N ALA A 145 -10.56 21.13 -13.93
CA ALA A 145 -9.52 20.28 -14.51
C ALA A 145 -8.20 21.03 -14.71
N LEU A 146 -8.26 22.31 -15.08
CA LEU A 146 -7.09 23.18 -15.17
C LEU A 146 -6.42 23.37 -13.79
N GLN A 147 -7.20 23.52 -12.72
CA GLN A 147 -6.66 23.58 -11.35
C GLN A 147 -5.96 22.28 -10.95
N LEU A 148 -6.50 21.12 -11.35
CA LEU A 148 -5.87 19.82 -11.08
C LEU A 148 -4.47 19.71 -11.68
N GLY A 149 -4.25 20.24 -12.89
CA GLY A 149 -2.93 20.26 -13.51
C GLY A 149 -2.10 21.51 -13.18
N GLY A 150 -2.35 22.15 -12.04
CA GLY A 150 -1.53 23.26 -11.54
C GLY A 150 -1.73 24.60 -12.25
N GLY A 151 -2.78 24.74 -13.06
CA GLY A 151 -3.14 25.97 -13.76
C GLY A 151 -2.57 26.10 -15.17
N GLU A 152 -1.75 25.14 -15.64
CA GLU A 152 -1.11 25.19 -16.97
C GLU A 152 -1.89 24.40 -18.02
N ALA A 153 -2.30 23.18 -17.68
CA ALA A 153 -3.10 22.31 -18.54
C ALA A 153 -3.95 21.37 -17.69
N ALA A 154 -5.00 20.78 -18.26
CA ALA A 154 -5.70 19.68 -17.61
C ALA A 154 -4.79 18.43 -17.58
N PRO A 155 -4.85 17.60 -16.52
CA PRO A 155 -4.03 16.39 -16.42
C PRO A 155 -4.53 15.23 -17.32
N PHE A 156 -5.65 15.43 -18.01
CA PHE A 156 -6.29 14.46 -18.90
C PHE A 156 -7.04 15.15 -20.03
N ASP A 157 -7.25 14.41 -21.12
CA ASP A 157 -8.05 14.80 -22.28
C ASP A 157 -9.54 14.61 -21.97
N ILE A 158 -10.33 15.66 -22.16
CA ILE A 158 -11.76 15.69 -21.83
C ILE A 158 -12.60 15.66 -23.11
N VAL A 159 -13.49 14.66 -23.21
CA VAL A 159 -14.55 14.62 -24.22
C VAL A 159 -15.90 14.72 -23.53
N ALA A 160 -16.56 15.86 -23.66
CA ALA A 160 -17.86 16.09 -23.05
C ALA A 160 -18.99 15.66 -23.99
N ILE A 161 -19.89 14.82 -23.48
CA ILE A 161 -21.01 14.25 -24.24
C ILE A 161 -22.31 14.58 -23.50
N PRO A 162 -23.20 15.43 -24.05
CA PRO A 162 -24.53 15.65 -23.51
C PRO A 162 -25.40 14.45 -23.84
N MET A 163 -26.07 13.86 -22.86
CA MET A 163 -26.82 12.62 -23.06
C MET A 163 -28.08 12.52 -22.19
N SER A 164 -28.98 11.62 -22.58
CA SER A 164 -30.05 11.13 -21.71
C SER A 164 -29.98 9.61 -21.70
N ALA A 165 -29.47 9.04 -20.61
CA ALA A 165 -29.34 7.59 -20.46
C ALA A 165 -30.70 6.87 -20.43
N LEU A 166 -31.77 7.57 -20.06
CA LEU A 166 -33.14 7.03 -20.03
C LEU A 166 -33.73 6.93 -21.44
N ASN A 167 -33.56 7.99 -22.24
CA ASN A 167 -34.16 8.10 -23.58
C ASN A 167 -33.22 7.60 -24.69
N GLY A 168 -31.96 7.31 -24.37
CA GLY A 168 -30.96 6.81 -25.32
C GLY A 168 -30.21 7.89 -26.11
N ASP A 169 -30.52 9.18 -25.87
CA ASP A 169 -29.88 10.30 -26.57
C ASP A 169 -28.36 10.32 -26.37
N ASN A 170 -27.60 10.27 -27.48
CA ASN A 170 -26.13 10.27 -27.52
C ASN A 170 -25.46 9.10 -26.76
N VAL A 171 -26.19 8.02 -26.46
CA VAL A 171 -25.60 6.82 -25.82
C VAL A 171 -24.95 5.91 -26.86
N VAL A 172 -25.71 5.52 -27.89
CA VAL A 172 -25.23 4.67 -29.01
C VAL A 172 -25.22 5.46 -30.31
N GLU A 173 -26.30 6.20 -30.58
CA GLU A 173 -26.47 7.01 -31.79
C GLU A 173 -26.58 8.50 -31.46
N PRO A 174 -26.23 9.40 -32.39
CA PRO A 174 -26.45 10.83 -32.23
C PRO A 174 -27.92 11.18 -32.00
N SER A 175 -28.18 12.10 -31.08
CA SER A 175 -29.53 12.57 -30.75
C SER A 175 -30.04 13.62 -31.72
N ALA A 176 -31.28 13.46 -32.19
CA ALA A 176 -32.00 14.50 -32.93
C ALA A 176 -32.45 15.68 -32.05
N ASN A 177 -32.58 15.47 -30.73
CA ASN A 177 -33.02 16.50 -29.77
C ASN A 177 -31.93 17.53 -29.48
N MET A 178 -30.66 17.19 -29.72
CA MET A 178 -29.49 18.02 -29.49
C MET A 178 -28.74 18.32 -30.79
N SER A 179 -29.45 18.84 -31.80
CA SER A 179 -28.88 19.20 -33.10
C SER A 179 -27.76 20.26 -33.04
N TRP A 180 -27.59 20.93 -31.90
CA TRP A 180 -26.50 21.87 -31.64
C TRP A 180 -25.18 21.18 -31.22
N TYR A 181 -25.19 19.88 -30.94
CA TYR A 181 -24.02 19.11 -30.53
C TYR A 181 -23.49 18.29 -31.72
N ASP A 182 -22.29 18.67 -32.20
CA ASP A 182 -21.62 18.02 -33.34
C ASP A 182 -20.63 16.92 -32.92
N GLY A 183 -20.51 16.65 -31.62
CA GLY A 183 -19.57 15.66 -31.07
C GLY A 183 -20.05 14.21 -31.21
N PRO A 184 -19.23 13.23 -30.79
CA PRO A 184 -19.58 11.82 -30.88
C PRO A 184 -20.63 11.42 -29.84
N ALA A 185 -21.40 10.37 -30.13
CA ALA A 185 -22.11 9.61 -29.11
C ALA A 185 -21.12 8.77 -28.28
N LEU A 186 -21.54 8.36 -27.08
CA LEU A 186 -20.68 7.69 -26.10
C LEU A 186 -20.04 6.39 -26.65
N LEU A 187 -20.85 5.46 -27.16
CA LEU A 187 -20.32 4.17 -27.64
C LEU A 187 -19.34 4.32 -28.83
N PRO A 188 -19.66 5.08 -29.90
CA PRO A 188 -18.70 5.34 -30.99
C PRO A 188 -17.37 5.95 -30.53
N HIS A 189 -17.40 6.82 -29.52
CA HIS A 189 -16.18 7.37 -28.94
C HIS A 189 -15.36 6.28 -28.22
N LEU A 190 -15.98 5.47 -27.36
CA LEU A 190 -15.31 4.37 -26.66
C LEU A 190 -14.66 3.36 -27.62
N GLU A 191 -15.26 3.12 -28.78
CA GLU A 191 -14.69 2.27 -29.84
C GLU A 191 -13.41 2.84 -30.47
N THR A 192 -13.22 4.16 -30.45
CA THR A 192 -12.18 4.86 -31.23
C THR A 192 -11.07 5.48 -30.37
N VAL A 193 -11.26 5.61 -29.06
CA VAL A 193 -10.25 6.16 -28.14
C VAL A 193 -8.94 5.35 -28.17
N PRO A 194 -7.78 5.99 -28.40
CA PRO A 194 -6.48 5.33 -28.38
C PRO A 194 -6.04 5.02 -26.94
N VAL A 195 -5.65 3.76 -26.67
CA VAL A 195 -5.17 3.34 -25.33
C VAL A 195 -3.78 2.70 -25.33
N GLN A 196 -3.41 1.91 -26.35
CA GLN A 196 -2.18 1.10 -26.35
C GLN A 196 -0.95 1.82 -26.94
N ALA A 197 -1.13 2.80 -27.81
CA ALA A 197 -0.02 3.42 -28.55
C ALA A 197 1.02 4.09 -27.64
N VAL A 198 0.58 4.59 -26.47
CA VAL A 198 1.42 5.36 -25.54
C VAL A 198 2.45 4.50 -24.81
N GLU A 199 2.11 3.24 -24.48
CA GLU A 199 3.02 2.37 -23.72
C GLU A 199 4.12 1.76 -24.59
N ILE A 200 3.90 1.61 -25.89
CA ILE A 200 4.87 1.03 -26.84
C ILE A 200 6.04 1.98 -27.09
N GLU A 201 5.83 3.30 -27.05
CA GLU A 201 6.88 4.31 -27.29
C GLU A 201 7.80 4.55 -26.09
N LYS A 202 7.43 4.05 -24.91
CA LYS A 202 8.22 4.19 -23.68
C LYS A 202 9.43 3.24 -23.67
N PRO A 203 10.43 3.49 -22.81
CA PRO A 203 11.54 2.56 -22.62
C PRO A 203 11.07 1.16 -22.25
N PHE A 204 11.81 0.13 -22.70
CA PHE A 204 11.46 -1.26 -22.42
C PHE A 204 11.55 -1.58 -20.92
N ARG A 205 10.48 -2.18 -20.38
CA ARG A 205 10.41 -2.71 -19.01
C ARG A 205 9.73 -4.07 -19.03
N MET A 206 10.37 -5.08 -18.46
CA MET A 206 9.77 -6.38 -18.21
C MET A 206 10.13 -6.88 -16.81
N PRO A 207 9.22 -6.76 -15.83
CA PRO A 207 9.38 -7.38 -14.53
C PRO A 207 9.41 -8.91 -14.66
N VAL A 208 10.42 -9.55 -14.08
CA VAL A 208 10.57 -11.00 -14.09
C VAL A 208 9.65 -11.61 -13.05
N GLN A 209 8.68 -12.39 -13.53
CA GLN A 209 7.68 -13.06 -12.70
C GLN A 209 8.09 -14.50 -12.40
N TRP A 210 8.81 -15.13 -13.33
CA TRP A 210 9.22 -16.53 -13.24
C TRP A 210 10.54 -16.79 -13.97
N VAL A 211 11.37 -17.68 -13.41
CA VAL A 211 12.57 -18.18 -14.08
C VAL A 211 12.28 -19.59 -14.58
N ASN A 212 12.17 -19.74 -15.89
CA ASN A 212 11.81 -20.99 -16.54
C ASN A 212 13.08 -21.82 -16.83
N ARG A 213 13.17 -23.02 -16.22
CA ARG A 213 14.26 -23.96 -16.40
C ARG A 213 13.74 -25.41 -16.45
N PRO A 214 13.15 -25.82 -17.59
CA PRO A 214 12.57 -27.16 -17.74
C PRO A 214 13.64 -28.25 -17.87
N ASN A 215 14.85 -27.89 -18.31
CA ASN A 215 16.00 -28.78 -18.44
C ASN A 215 17.31 -27.98 -18.29
N LEU A 216 18.46 -28.65 -18.42
CA LEU A 216 19.78 -28.03 -18.24
C LEU A 216 20.12 -27.02 -19.35
N ASP A 217 19.56 -27.20 -20.55
CA ASP A 217 19.91 -26.44 -21.76
C ASP A 217 19.00 -25.23 -22.00
N PHE A 218 17.90 -25.10 -21.26
CA PHE A 218 16.97 -23.99 -21.39
C PHE A 218 16.89 -23.17 -20.11
N ARG A 219 17.20 -21.89 -20.21
CA ARG A 219 16.96 -20.88 -19.18
C ARG A 219 16.30 -19.67 -19.82
N GLY A 220 15.07 -19.39 -19.41
CA GLY A 220 14.30 -18.24 -19.87
C GLY A 220 13.70 -17.46 -18.71
N PHE A 221 13.50 -16.16 -18.90
CA PHE A 221 12.92 -15.26 -17.92
C PHE A 221 11.54 -14.82 -18.38
N SER A 222 10.51 -15.28 -17.68
CA SER A 222 9.12 -15.05 -18.06
C SER A 222 8.53 -13.86 -17.31
N GLY A 223 7.80 -13.02 -18.04
CA GLY A 223 7.10 -11.86 -17.52
C GLY A 223 6.19 -11.25 -18.58
N GLN A 224 5.36 -10.31 -18.15
CA GLN A 224 4.61 -9.45 -19.06
C GLN A 224 5.45 -8.20 -19.37
N VAL A 225 5.52 -7.80 -20.64
CA VAL A 225 6.16 -6.55 -21.02
C VAL A 225 5.26 -5.41 -20.53
N SER A 226 5.76 -4.62 -19.58
CA SER A 226 5.03 -3.49 -19.00
C SER A 226 5.02 -2.28 -19.94
N SER A 227 6.15 -1.99 -20.58
CA SER A 227 6.27 -0.88 -21.52
C SER A 227 7.35 -1.15 -22.58
N GLY A 228 7.27 -0.41 -23.67
CA GLY A 228 8.21 -0.45 -24.78
C GLY A 228 8.05 -1.68 -25.68
N SER A 229 9.07 -1.91 -26.51
CA SER A 229 9.24 -3.15 -27.25
C SER A 229 10.67 -3.67 -27.14
N ILE A 230 10.85 -4.95 -27.42
CA ILE A 230 12.15 -5.63 -27.42
C ILE A 230 12.25 -6.58 -28.59
N ARG A 231 13.39 -6.58 -29.28
CA ARG A 231 13.69 -7.48 -30.39
C ARG A 231 14.81 -8.45 -30.05
N VAL A 232 14.86 -9.55 -30.80
CA VAL A 232 16.02 -10.43 -30.78
C VAL A 232 17.28 -9.65 -31.19
N GLY A 233 18.35 -9.78 -30.40
CA GLY A 233 19.60 -9.04 -30.58
C GLY A 233 19.69 -7.71 -29.81
N ASP A 234 18.61 -7.26 -29.17
CA ASP A 234 18.65 -6.04 -28.37
C ASP A 234 19.46 -6.22 -27.08
N LYS A 235 20.15 -5.15 -26.67
CA LYS A 235 20.88 -5.10 -25.39
C LYS A 235 19.93 -4.76 -24.25
N ILE A 236 20.00 -5.56 -23.20
CA ILE A 236 19.23 -5.37 -21.98
C ILE A 236 20.15 -5.15 -20.78
N LYS A 237 19.58 -4.60 -19.71
CA LYS A 237 20.20 -4.49 -18.40
C LYS A 237 19.26 -5.10 -17.37
N ALA A 238 19.75 -6.07 -16.60
CA ALA A 238 19.02 -6.65 -15.48
C ALA A 238 19.25 -5.79 -14.23
N LEU A 239 18.16 -5.39 -13.58
CA LEU A 239 18.19 -4.63 -12.33
C LEU A 239 17.61 -5.47 -11.19
N PRO A 240 18.17 -5.37 -9.96
CA PRO A 240 19.09 -4.33 -9.49
C PRO A 240 20.59 -4.63 -9.66
N SER A 241 20.97 -5.78 -10.25
CA SER A 241 22.40 -6.18 -10.42
C SER A 241 23.18 -5.30 -11.39
N ALA A 242 22.49 -4.58 -12.27
CA ALA A 242 23.03 -3.72 -13.32
C ALA A 242 23.93 -4.45 -14.35
N ILE A 243 23.77 -5.77 -14.48
CA ILE A 243 24.48 -6.59 -15.46
C ILE A 243 23.80 -6.47 -16.83
N GLU A 244 24.59 -6.28 -17.88
CA GLU A 244 24.10 -6.24 -19.27
C GLU A 244 24.18 -7.62 -19.93
N SER A 245 23.26 -7.87 -20.86
CA SER A 245 23.23 -9.05 -21.72
C SER A 245 22.50 -8.71 -23.02
N THR A 246 22.44 -9.66 -23.95
CA THR A 246 21.69 -9.54 -25.21
C THR A 246 20.54 -10.54 -25.24
N VAL A 247 19.42 -10.16 -25.88
CA VAL A 247 18.28 -11.06 -26.13
C VAL A 247 18.64 -12.05 -27.21
N LYS A 248 18.62 -13.34 -26.87
CA LYS A 248 18.90 -14.45 -27.79
C LYS A 248 17.65 -14.92 -28.53
N SER A 249 16.54 -15.09 -27.81
CA SER A 249 15.25 -15.41 -28.41
C SER A 249 14.10 -14.98 -27.50
N ILE A 250 12.93 -14.79 -28.09
CA ILE A 250 11.69 -14.43 -27.40
C ILE A 250 10.70 -15.57 -27.64
N VAL A 251 10.28 -16.24 -26.57
CA VAL A 251 9.45 -17.45 -26.65
C VAL A 251 8.06 -17.16 -26.07
N THR A 252 7.02 -17.60 -26.77
CA THR A 252 5.62 -17.57 -26.32
C THR A 252 5.00 -18.97 -26.43
N GLN A 253 3.74 -19.10 -25.99
CA GLN A 253 2.99 -20.35 -26.17
C GLN A 253 2.81 -20.73 -27.65
N ASP A 254 2.68 -19.73 -28.53
CA ASP A 254 2.41 -19.93 -29.96
C ASP A 254 3.69 -20.08 -30.80
N GLY A 255 4.87 -20.00 -30.17
CA GLY A 255 6.17 -20.12 -30.82
C GLY A 255 7.10 -18.95 -30.49
N GLU A 256 8.20 -18.86 -31.24
CA GLU A 256 9.17 -17.77 -31.10
C GLU A 256 8.70 -16.51 -31.83
N LEU A 257 9.05 -15.34 -31.26
CA LEU A 257 8.79 -14.03 -31.83
C LEU A 257 10.11 -13.31 -32.14
N GLU A 258 10.11 -12.50 -33.19
CA GLU A 258 11.21 -11.57 -33.49
C GLU A 258 11.15 -10.31 -32.62
N GLU A 259 9.94 -9.91 -32.22
CA GLU A 259 9.67 -8.73 -31.41
C GLU A 259 8.54 -9.00 -30.42
N ALA A 260 8.69 -8.49 -29.20
CA ALA A 260 7.62 -8.40 -28.21
C ALA A 260 7.33 -6.95 -27.83
N ILE A 261 6.06 -6.63 -27.59
CA ILE A 261 5.57 -5.29 -27.26
C ILE A 261 4.84 -5.29 -25.91
N ALA A 262 4.64 -4.10 -25.34
CA ALA A 262 3.86 -3.87 -24.14
C ALA A 262 2.51 -4.63 -24.14
N GLY A 263 2.18 -5.23 -23.01
CA GLY A 263 0.98 -6.05 -22.80
C GLY A 263 1.17 -7.55 -23.09
N GLN A 264 2.20 -7.95 -23.84
CA GLN A 264 2.45 -9.37 -24.15
C GLN A 264 3.20 -10.09 -23.03
N SER A 265 2.77 -11.31 -22.73
CA SER A 265 3.48 -12.22 -21.81
C SER A 265 4.45 -13.09 -22.60
N VAL A 266 5.75 -12.96 -22.32
CA VAL A 266 6.82 -13.61 -23.08
C VAL A 266 7.85 -14.24 -22.15
N THR A 267 8.68 -15.11 -22.70
CA THR A 267 9.88 -15.64 -22.05
C THR A 267 11.10 -15.19 -22.84
N LEU A 268 11.97 -14.39 -22.22
CA LEU A 268 13.22 -13.97 -22.83
C LEU A 268 14.34 -14.96 -22.51
N CYS A 269 14.98 -15.48 -23.55
CA CYS A 269 16.24 -16.21 -23.45
C CYS A 269 17.38 -15.24 -23.72
N LEU A 270 18.43 -15.29 -22.90
CA LEU A 270 19.57 -14.38 -23.00
C LEU A 270 20.80 -15.08 -23.58
N SER A 271 21.72 -14.31 -24.17
CA SER A 271 22.97 -14.82 -24.70
C SER A 271 23.97 -15.22 -23.61
N ASP A 272 23.94 -14.50 -22.49
CA ASP A 272 24.85 -14.67 -21.36
C ASP A 272 24.15 -15.32 -20.17
N GLU A 273 24.88 -16.14 -19.40
CA GLU A 273 24.37 -16.70 -18.15
C GLU A 273 24.47 -15.67 -17.02
N ILE A 274 23.50 -14.75 -16.97
CA ILE A 274 23.40 -13.76 -15.89
C ILE A 274 22.42 -14.21 -14.82
N ASP A 275 22.71 -13.88 -13.56
CA ASP A 275 21.82 -14.23 -12.46
C ASP A 275 20.68 -13.23 -12.34
N ILE A 276 19.47 -13.70 -12.61
CA ILE A 276 18.22 -12.94 -12.55
C ILE A 276 17.19 -13.80 -11.84
N SER A 277 16.50 -13.19 -10.88
CA SER A 277 15.48 -13.81 -10.04
C SER A 277 14.11 -13.14 -10.20
N ARG A 278 13.08 -13.78 -9.65
CA ARG A 278 11.75 -13.16 -9.55
C ARG A 278 11.84 -11.85 -8.77
N GLY A 279 11.24 -10.79 -9.32
CA GLY A 279 11.30 -9.43 -8.76
C GLY A 279 12.30 -8.54 -9.48
N ASP A 280 13.33 -9.10 -10.12
CA ASP A 280 14.23 -8.32 -10.95
C ASP A 280 13.48 -7.76 -12.17
N VAL A 281 13.98 -6.67 -12.73
CA VAL A 281 13.39 -6.04 -13.91
C VAL A 281 14.42 -6.02 -15.03
N ILE A 282 14.04 -6.56 -16.18
CA ILE A 282 14.83 -6.47 -17.41
C ILE A 282 14.44 -5.17 -18.10
N CYS A 283 15.42 -4.30 -18.30
CA CYS A 283 15.23 -2.97 -18.90
C CYS A 283 16.02 -2.84 -20.21
N GLU A 284 15.63 -1.86 -21.02
CA GLU A 284 16.49 -1.34 -22.10
C GLU A 284 17.85 -0.88 -21.52
N ALA A 285 18.97 -1.33 -22.09
CA ALA A 285 20.29 -1.08 -21.51
C ALA A 285 20.67 0.41 -21.43
N GLN A 286 20.23 1.21 -22.41
CA GLN A 286 20.54 2.63 -22.54
C GLN A 286 19.63 3.54 -21.71
N LYS A 287 18.44 3.06 -21.33
CA LYS A 287 17.46 3.78 -20.52
C LYS A 287 16.96 2.91 -19.35
N PRO A 288 17.86 2.50 -18.44
CA PRO A 288 17.48 1.65 -17.32
C PRO A 288 16.56 2.37 -16.34
N ALA A 289 15.73 1.61 -15.64
CA ALA A 289 14.98 2.11 -14.48
C ALA A 289 15.93 2.47 -13.32
N GLU A 290 15.41 3.19 -12.33
CA GLU A 290 16.15 3.48 -11.10
C GLU A 290 16.05 2.32 -10.11
N ALA A 291 17.06 2.18 -9.24
CA ALA A 291 17.03 1.23 -8.13
C ALA A 291 17.41 1.94 -6.83
N ALA A 292 16.44 2.09 -5.92
CA ALA A 292 16.63 2.80 -4.66
C ALA A 292 15.95 2.07 -3.49
N ASN A 293 16.22 2.52 -2.28
CA ASN A 293 15.61 2.00 -1.05
C ASN A 293 14.94 3.09 -0.21
N GLN A 294 14.83 4.30 -0.75
CA GLN A 294 14.15 5.41 -0.14
C GLN A 294 13.50 6.26 -1.23
N PHE A 295 12.22 6.59 -1.08
CA PHE A 295 11.44 7.27 -2.11
C PHE A 295 10.51 8.28 -1.47
N GLU A 296 10.15 9.30 -2.24
CA GLU A 296 8.92 10.04 -2.01
C GLU A 296 7.78 9.36 -2.78
N ALA A 297 6.64 9.20 -2.13
CA ALA A 297 5.46 8.61 -2.73
C ALA A 297 4.17 9.31 -2.27
N THR A 298 3.18 9.36 -3.15
CA THR A 298 1.81 9.65 -2.77
C THR A 298 1.16 8.37 -2.29
N VAL A 299 0.55 8.38 -1.11
CA VAL A 299 -0.08 7.21 -0.49
C VAL A 299 -1.56 7.49 -0.28
N LEU A 300 -2.42 6.60 -0.77
CA LEU A 300 -3.83 6.51 -0.38
C LEU A 300 -3.95 5.45 0.71
N TRP A 301 -4.40 5.86 1.89
CA TRP A 301 -4.64 4.94 3.00
C TRP A 301 -6.02 4.30 2.91
N MET A 302 -6.09 2.98 3.13
CA MET A 302 -7.26 2.15 2.83
C MET A 302 -7.74 1.31 4.02
N SER A 303 -7.06 1.44 5.17
CA SER A 303 -7.42 0.76 6.42
C SER A 303 -8.20 1.69 7.35
N GLU A 304 -9.11 1.12 8.13
CA GLU A 304 -9.80 1.83 9.23
C GLU A 304 -8.83 2.20 10.35
N ASP A 305 -7.85 1.33 10.63
CA ASP A 305 -6.77 1.65 11.55
C ASP A 305 -5.86 2.71 10.92
N PRO A 306 -5.55 3.82 11.61
CA PRO A 306 -4.76 4.89 11.04
C PRO A 306 -3.33 4.42 10.73
N MET A 307 -2.75 5.00 9.67
CA MET A 307 -1.35 4.81 9.33
C MET A 307 -0.47 5.34 10.48
N LEU A 308 0.37 4.47 11.03
CA LEU A 308 1.29 4.81 12.11
C LEU A 308 2.70 5.03 11.53
N PRO A 309 3.23 6.27 11.59
CA PRO A 309 4.62 6.52 11.20
C PRO A 309 5.60 5.63 11.96
N GLY A 310 6.63 5.14 11.27
CA GLY A 310 7.64 4.28 11.87
C GLY A 310 7.25 2.79 11.94
N ARG A 311 5.97 2.44 11.78
CA ARG A 311 5.52 1.04 11.75
C ARG A 311 6.05 0.37 10.50
N THR A 312 6.41 -0.91 10.62
CA THR A 312 6.91 -1.71 9.50
C THR A 312 5.76 -2.43 8.79
N TYR A 313 5.58 -2.13 7.52
CA TYR A 313 4.65 -2.78 6.60
C TYR A 313 5.41 -3.67 5.61
N ALA A 314 4.71 -4.56 4.91
CA ALA A 314 5.25 -5.14 3.68
C ALA A 314 4.85 -4.24 2.51
N ILE A 315 5.79 -3.97 1.61
CA ILE A 315 5.53 -3.27 0.35
C ILE A 315 5.64 -4.28 -0.80
N LYS A 316 4.73 -4.16 -1.76
CA LYS A 316 4.76 -4.96 -2.99
C LYS A 316 4.61 -4.05 -4.21
N SER A 317 5.59 -4.09 -5.10
CA SER A 317 5.57 -3.39 -6.39
C SER A 317 5.84 -4.42 -7.50
N GLY A 318 4.84 -4.68 -8.34
CA GLY A 318 4.87 -5.80 -9.28
C GLY A 318 5.21 -7.14 -8.61
N ALA A 319 6.30 -7.77 -9.05
CA ALA A 319 6.81 -9.02 -8.50
C ALA A 319 7.78 -8.82 -7.30
N GLN A 320 8.14 -7.59 -6.97
CA GLN A 320 9.07 -7.26 -5.89
C GLN A 320 8.35 -7.14 -4.55
N THR A 321 9.00 -7.62 -3.49
CA THR A 321 8.54 -7.42 -2.11
C THR A 321 9.68 -6.98 -1.20
N ALA A 322 9.38 -6.07 -0.29
CA ALA A 322 10.32 -5.57 0.71
C ALA A 322 9.58 -5.23 2.01
N ARG A 323 10.32 -4.92 3.07
CA ARG A 323 9.77 -4.30 4.26
C ARG A 323 9.88 -2.79 4.11
N ALA A 324 8.80 -2.09 4.43
CA ALA A 324 8.72 -0.64 4.32
C ALA A 324 8.42 -0.01 5.67
N THR A 325 9.08 1.10 5.94
CA THR A 325 8.75 2.03 7.00
C THR A 325 8.34 3.35 6.37
N ILE A 326 7.17 3.85 6.76
CA ILE A 326 6.60 5.10 6.25
C ILE A 326 6.89 6.18 7.29
N THR A 327 7.41 7.33 6.85
CA THR A 327 7.56 8.50 7.72
C THR A 327 6.21 9.16 7.98
N ALA A 328 6.16 10.10 8.91
CA ALA A 328 5.01 10.99 8.99
C ALA A 328 4.74 11.64 7.61
N PRO A 329 3.47 11.81 7.21
CA PRO A 329 3.13 12.54 5.99
C PRO A 329 3.72 13.95 6.03
N LYS A 330 4.18 14.44 4.88
CA LYS A 330 4.53 15.86 4.73
C LYS A 330 3.27 16.73 4.82
N TYR A 331 2.19 16.24 4.20
CA TYR A 331 0.85 16.78 4.24
C TYR A 331 -0.14 15.73 3.75
N GLN A 332 -1.40 15.89 4.12
CA GLN A 332 -2.54 15.26 3.47
C GLN A 332 -3.14 16.19 2.43
N ILE A 333 -3.81 15.64 1.44
CA ILE A 333 -4.48 16.38 0.37
C ILE A 333 -5.98 16.32 0.60
N ASN A 334 -6.61 17.48 0.70
CA ASN A 334 -8.07 17.56 0.68
C ASN A 334 -8.55 17.31 -0.75
N VAL A 335 -9.08 16.13 -1.02
CA VAL A 335 -9.55 15.73 -2.36
C VAL A 335 -10.66 16.61 -2.94
N ASN A 336 -11.36 17.38 -2.11
CA ASN A 336 -12.45 18.26 -2.55
C ASN A 336 -11.92 19.64 -2.99
N THR A 337 -10.84 20.13 -2.37
CA THR A 337 -10.28 21.48 -2.60
C THR A 337 -8.86 21.48 -3.19
N ILE A 338 -8.20 20.32 -3.23
CA ILE A 338 -6.81 20.11 -3.64
C ILE A 338 -5.80 20.76 -2.66
N GLU A 339 -6.26 21.32 -1.54
CA GLU A 339 -5.41 21.96 -0.54
C GLU A 339 -4.53 20.96 0.21
N LYS A 340 -3.30 21.37 0.48
CA LYS A 340 -2.32 20.62 1.27
C LYS A 340 -2.48 20.97 2.74
N LEU A 341 -2.90 20.02 3.54
CA LEU A 341 -3.15 20.18 4.97
C LEU A 341 -2.04 19.49 5.79
N PRO A 342 -1.50 20.11 6.84
CA PRO A 342 -0.55 19.44 7.73
C PRO A 342 -1.18 18.20 8.36
N SER A 343 -0.44 17.09 8.38
CA SER A 343 -0.90 15.86 9.03
C SER A 343 0.25 15.03 9.56
N THR A 344 0.01 14.29 10.64
CA THR A 344 0.99 13.40 11.27
C THR A 344 0.67 11.92 11.06
N LYS A 345 -0.50 11.59 10.51
CA LYS A 345 -0.99 10.23 10.19
C LYS A 345 -1.88 10.28 8.95
N LEU A 346 -2.29 9.13 8.44
CA LEU A 346 -3.36 9.05 7.43
C LEU A 346 -4.47 8.15 7.94
N GLU A 347 -5.70 8.64 7.88
CA GLU A 347 -6.92 7.90 8.18
C GLU A 347 -7.51 7.28 6.91
N LEU A 348 -8.57 6.48 7.07
CA LEU A 348 -9.23 5.81 5.95
C LEU A 348 -9.61 6.81 4.85
N ASN A 349 -9.24 6.47 3.61
CA ASN A 349 -9.48 7.26 2.39
C ASN A 349 -8.70 8.58 2.32
N GLU A 350 -7.78 8.86 3.25
CA GLU A 350 -6.91 10.02 3.15
C GLU A 350 -5.73 9.76 2.20
N ILE A 351 -5.36 10.80 1.47
CA ILE A 351 -4.25 10.79 0.53
C ILE A 351 -3.18 11.73 1.07
N GLY A 352 -1.94 11.29 1.14
CA GLY A 352 -0.84 12.12 1.61
C GLY A 352 0.49 11.78 0.97
N GLU A 353 1.39 12.76 0.98
CA GLU A 353 2.75 12.57 0.52
C GLU A 353 3.64 12.10 1.66
N CYS A 354 4.28 10.94 1.48
CA CYS A 354 5.10 10.30 2.49
C CYS A 354 6.48 9.96 1.94
N ASN A 355 7.49 9.94 2.81
CA ASN A 355 8.74 9.27 2.49
C ASN A 355 8.63 7.81 2.92
N ILE A 356 9.11 6.91 2.08
CA ILE A 356 9.12 5.47 2.34
C ILE A 356 10.56 5.00 2.31
N ALA A 357 10.98 4.34 3.38
CA ALA A 357 12.26 3.66 3.46
C ALA A 357 12.04 2.15 3.46
N ILE A 358 12.86 1.42 2.72
CA ILE A 358 12.73 -0.03 2.58
C ILE A 358 14.06 -0.75 2.86
N ASP A 359 13.98 -2.03 3.21
CA ASP A 359 15.13 -2.85 3.62
C ASP A 359 15.97 -3.40 2.46
N LYS A 360 15.45 -3.37 1.24
CA LYS A 360 16.13 -3.82 0.00
C LYS A 360 15.93 -2.78 -1.08
N LYS A 361 16.76 -2.78 -2.14
CA LYS A 361 16.50 -1.89 -3.28
C LYS A 361 15.31 -2.40 -4.09
N LEU A 362 14.36 -1.51 -4.40
CA LEU A 362 13.35 -1.76 -5.43
C LEU A 362 13.78 -1.08 -6.72
N VAL A 363 13.59 -1.79 -7.83
CA VAL A 363 13.66 -1.23 -9.16
C VAL A 363 12.33 -0.54 -9.45
N PHE A 364 12.36 0.73 -9.86
CA PHE A 364 11.16 1.51 -10.07
C PHE A 364 11.37 2.58 -11.15
N ASP A 365 10.27 3.07 -11.68
CA ASP A 365 10.19 4.32 -12.42
C ASP A 365 9.21 5.25 -11.68
N PRO A 366 9.26 6.58 -11.88
CA PRO A 366 8.19 7.46 -11.44
C PRO A 366 6.84 6.98 -12.01
N TYR A 367 5.77 7.04 -11.21
CA TYR A 367 4.44 6.56 -11.63
C TYR A 367 3.92 7.27 -12.89
N GLU A 368 4.26 8.55 -13.06
CA GLU A 368 3.91 9.35 -14.24
C GLU A 368 4.61 8.84 -15.53
N GLU A 369 5.77 8.19 -15.38
CA GLU A 369 6.51 7.60 -16.50
C GLU A 369 6.04 6.16 -16.77
N ASN A 370 5.96 5.32 -15.74
CA ASN A 370 5.48 3.94 -15.86
C ASN A 370 4.63 3.53 -14.65
N ARG A 371 3.35 3.19 -14.91
CA ARG A 371 2.36 2.86 -13.87
C ARG A 371 2.65 1.50 -13.20
N ASP A 372 3.17 0.53 -13.94
CA ASP A 372 3.42 -0.83 -13.45
C ASP A 372 4.61 -0.88 -12.48
N THR A 373 5.70 -0.19 -12.81
CA THR A 373 6.91 -0.13 -11.98
C THR A 373 6.90 1.02 -10.98
N GLY A 374 6.02 2.00 -11.16
CA GLY A 374 5.86 3.15 -10.27
C GLY A 374 4.74 3.03 -9.23
N SER A 375 3.98 1.94 -9.21
CA SER A 375 2.94 1.70 -8.20
C SER A 375 3.34 0.62 -7.19
N PHE A 376 2.76 0.70 -5.99
CA PHE A 376 2.89 -0.33 -4.98
C PHE A 376 1.65 -0.41 -4.09
N ILE A 377 1.55 -1.53 -3.37
CA ILE A 377 0.63 -1.69 -2.25
C ILE A 377 1.40 -1.87 -0.95
N LEU A 378 0.78 -1.44 0.15
CA LEU A 378 1.21 -1.63 1.52
C LEU A 378 0.32 -2.69 2.16
N ILE A 379 0.95 -3.65 2.80
CA ILE A 379 0.30 -4.83 3.38
C ILE A 379 0.66 -4.88 4.86
N ASP A 380 -0.34 -5.00 5.72
CA ASP A 380 -0.11 -5.27 7.14
C ASP A 380 0.44 -6.68 7.32
N ARG A 381 1.52 -6.81 8.11
CA ARG A 381 2.27 -8.06 8.21
C ARG A 381 1.67 -9.07 9.18
N LEU A 382 0.73 -8.64 10.05
CA LEU A 382 0.03 -9.50 10.98
C LEU A 382 -1.27 -10.01 10.36
N THR A 383 -2.02 -9.14 9.71
CA THR A 383 -3.35 -9.48 9.15
C THR A 383 -3.28 -9.90 7.68
N ASN A 384 -2.18 -9.59 6.98
CA ASN A 384 -2.04 -9.71 5.53
C ASN A 384 -3.04 -8.87 4.73
N ALA A 385 -3.71 -7.90 5.37
CA ALA A 385 -4.62 -6.99 4.69
C ALA A 385 -3.83 -5.93 3.90
N THR A 386 -4.32 -5.57 2.71
CA THR A 386 -3.83 -4.39 1.99
C THR A 386 -4.34 -3.14 2.70
N VAL A 387 -3.44 -2.38 3.29
CA VAL A 387 -3.75 -1.20 4.12
C VAL A 387 -3.57 0.12 3.40
N GLY A 388 -2.89 0.12 2.26
CA GLY A 388 -2.71 1.32 1.45
C GLY A 388 -2.17 1.00 0.06
N MET A 389 -2.28 1.96 -0.84
CA MET A 389 -1.62 1.94 -2.14
C MET A 389 -0.79 3.20 -2.28
N GLY A 390 0.23 3.17 -3.12
CA GLY A 390 1.00 4.37 -3.39
C GLY A 390 1.66 4.42 -4.74
N LEU A 391 2.06 5.64 -5.07
CA LEU A 391 2.57 6.06 -6.37
C LEU A 391 3.95 6.67 -6.12
N LEU A 392 4.98 6.03 -6.65
CA LEU A 392 6.38 6.45 -6.50
C LEU A 392 6.62 7.70 -7.34
N ARG A 393 7.27 8.70 -6.75
CA ARG A 393 7.63 9.94 -7.44
C ARG A 393 9.09 9.95 -7.85
N PHE A 394 9.99 9.85 -6.88
CA PHE A 394 11.44 9.84 -7.14
C PHE A 394 12.21 9.26 -5.96
N ALA A 395 13.45 8.83 -6.22
CA ALA A 395 14.37 8.35 -5.19
C ALA A 395 14.92 9.50 -4.33
N LEU A 396 14.97 9.29 -3.01
CA LEU A 396 15.57 10.25 -2.09
C LEU A 396 17.10 10.13 -2.13
N ARG A 397 17.76 11.08 -2.81
CA ARG A 397 19.23 11.11 -3.04
C ARG A 397 20.12 11.11 -1.79
N ARG A 398 19.57 11.31 -0.59
CA ARG A 398 20.38 11.32 0.65
C ARG A 398 21.02 9.95 0.95
N ALA A 399 20.48 8.85 0.41
CA ALA A 399 20.98 7.50 0.68
C ALA A 399 22.10 7.03 -0.28
N SER A 400 22.29 7.65 -1.46
CA SER A 400 23.27 7.15 -2.44
C SER A 400 24.74 7.36 -2.02
N ASN A 401 24.99 8.25 -1.05
CA ASN A 401 26.33 8.52 -0.53
C ASN A 401 26.67 7.74 0.75
N ILE A 402 25.74 6.93 1.25
CA ILE A 402 25.92 6.17 2.50
C ILE A 402 26.09 4.69 2.12
N HIS A 403 27.34 4.29 1.93
CA HIS A 403 27.68 2.88 1.78
C HIS A 403 27.89 2.27 3.16
N TRP A 404 27.41 1.03 3.35
CA TRP A 404 27.79 0.24 4.52
C TRP A 404 29.29 0.01 4.45
N GLN A 405 30.03 0.57 5.39
CA GLN A 405 31.47 0.32 5.50
C GLN A 405 31.66 -1.09 6.05
N ALA A 406 32.19 -2.00 5.24
CA ALA A 406 32.63 -3.30 5.72
C ALA A 406 33.75 -3.08 6.75
N THR A 407 33.53 -3.52 7.98
CA THR A 407 34.53 -3.48 9.05
C THR A 407 35.17 -4.85 9.21
N ASP A 408 36.50 -4.91 9.37
CA ASP A 408 37.24 -6.17 9.51
C ASP A 408 36.87 -6.96 10.77
N ILE A 409 36.37 -6.27 11.81
CA ILE A 409 35.94 -6.89 13.07
C ILE A 409 34.46 -7.26 12.98
N SER A 410 34.18 -8.56 12.91
CA SER A 410 32.83 -9.12 12.86
C SER A 410 32.18 -9.22 14.24
N LYS A 411 30.85 -9.37 14.26
CA LYS A 411 30.08 -9.75 15.44
C LYS A 411 30.62 -11.01 16.13
N THR A 412 30.96 -12.03 15.35
CA THR A 412 31.52 -13.30 15.85
C THR A 412 32.81 -13.06 16.62
N ALA A 413 33.73 -12.25 16.08
CA ALA A 413 34.98 -11.92 16.77
C ALA A 413 34.74 -11.21 18.10
N ARG A 414 33.75 -10.30 18.17
CA ARG A 414 33.39 -9.61 19.43
C ARG A 414 32.73 -10.54 20.45
N ALA A 415 31.90 -11.47 19.99
CA ALA A 415 31.27 -12.49 20.82
C ALA A 415 32.31 -13.46 21.43
N GLU A 416 33.25 -13.93 20.60
CA GLU A 416 34.37 -14.79 21.02
C GLU A 416 35.27 -14.10 22.05
N MET A 417 35.62 -12.82 21.83
CA MET A 417 36.44 -12.04 22.76
C MET A 417 35.80 -11.91 24.16
N LYS A 418 34.46 -11.92 24.21
CA LYS A 418 33.69 -11.85 25.45
C LYS A 418 33.32 -13.21 26.03
N THR A 419 33.67 -14.30 25.33
CA THR A 419 33.28 -15.68 25.70
C THR A 419 31.78 -15.78 26.00
N GLN A 420 30.95 -15.14 25.17
CA GLN A 420 29.49 -15.15 25.35
C GLN A 420 28.76 -15.10 24.01
N LYS A 421 27.55 -15.68 24.00
CA LYS A 421 26.62 -15.57 22.88
C LYS A 421 25.80 -14.28 23.05
N PRO A 422 25.84 -13.34 22.10
CA PRO A 422 25.00 -12.14 22.17
C PRO A 422 23.52 -12.51 22.09
N ALA A 423 22.69 -11.79 22.85
CA ALA A 423 21.25 -11.95 22.87
C ALA A 423 20.57 -10.66 23.30
N VAL A 424 19.31 -10.49 22.91
CA VAL A 424 18.42 -9.41 23.34
C VAL A 424 17.28 -10.03 24.13
N LEU A 425 17.29 -9.79 25.45
CA LEU A 425 16.26 -10.23 26.39
C LEU A 425 15.19 -9.15 26.47
N TRP A 426 14.07 -9.35 25.78
CA TRP A 426 13.02 -8.35 25.61
C TRP A 426 11.86 -8.58 26.57
N PHE A 427 11.84 -7.84 27.67
CA PHE A 427 10.78 -7.90 28.68
C PHE A 427 9.59 -7.04 28.25
N THR A 428 8.42 -7.65 28.09
CA THR A 428 7.15 -7.01 27.71
C THR A 428 6.05 -7.30 28.73
N GLY A 429 5.10 -6.37 28.92
CA GLY A 429 4.05 -6.46 29.95
C GLY A 429 3.51 -5.09 30.36
N LEU A 430 2.39 -5.07 31.07
CA LEU A 430 1.73 -3.84 31.56
C LEU A 430 2.63 -2.98 32.45
N SER A 431 2.36 -1.68 32.54
CA SER A 431 3.03 -0.83 33.54
C SER A 431 2.84 -1.42 34.94
N GLY A 432 3.84 -1.37 35.83
CA GLY A 432 3.71 -2.00 37.16
C GLY A 432 3.77 -3.54 37.19
N SER A 433 3.90 -4.23 36.06
CA SER A 433 4.01 -5.71 36.02
C SER A 433 5.31 -6.27 36.61
N GLY A 434 6.32 -5.43 36.88
CA GLY A 434 7.60 -5.84 37.46
C GLY A 434 8.74 -6.05 36.46
N LYS A 435 8.56 -5.70 35.18
CA LYS A 435 9.61 -5.84 34.13
C LYS A 435 10.99 -5.32 34.56
N SER A 436 11.08 -4.04 34.92
CA SER A 436 12.38 -3.42 35.27
C SER A 436 12.97 -4.02 36.54
N THR A 437 12.12 -4.48 37.47
CA THR A 437 12.56 -5.19 38.68
C THR A 437 13.21 -6.53 38.32
N ILE A 438 12.52 -7.36 37.53
CA ILE A 438 13.04 -8.67 37.10
C ILE A 438 14.29 -8.49 36.24
N ALA A 439 14.27 -7.56 35.27
CA ALA A 439 15.42 -7.29 34.41
C ALA A 439 16.66 -6.86 35.20
N ASN A 440 16.50 -6.06 36.26
CA ASN A 440 17.60 -5.67 37.14
C ASN A 440 18.17 -6.87 37.92
N VAL A 441 17.32 -7.77 38.41
CA VAL A 441 17.77 -9.00 39.08
C VAL A 441 18.50 -9.93 38.11
N VAL A 442 17.98 -10.11 36.90
CA VAL A 442 18.65 -10.90 35.83
C VAL A 442 20.01 -10.28 35.50
N GLU A 443 20.08 -8.97 35.29
CA GLU A 443 21.34 -8.27 35.00
C GLU A 443 22.37 -8.48 36.12
N LYS A 444 21.98 -8.30 37.39
CA LYS A 444 22.87 -8.55 38.55
C LYS A 444 23.41 -9.97 38.56
N LYS A 445 22.57 -10.97 38.32
CA LYS A 445 22.98 -12.39 38.30
C LYS A 445 23.91 -12.68 37.11
N LEU A 446 23.62 -12.16 35.92
CA LEU A 446 24.49 -12.30 34.74
C LEU A 446 25.87 -11.64 34.94
N VAL A 447 25.91 -10.43 35.52
CA VAL A 447 27.17 -9.74 35.85
C VAL A 447 27.96 -10.52 36.90
N ALA A 448 27.30 -11.09 37.91
CA ALA A 448 27.96 -11.96 38.89
C ALA A 448 28.55 -13.23 38.26
N MET A 449 27.97 -13.72 37.16
CA MET A 449 28.51 -14.81 36.33
C MET A 449 29.59 -14.35 35.33
N GLY A 450 30.02 -13.09 35.37
CA GLY A 450 31.04 -12.53 34.49
C GLY A 450 30.56 -12.24 33.06
N LYS A 451 29.26 -12.27 32.80
CA LYS A 451 28.71 -11.94 31.47
C LYS A 451 28.66 -10.42 31.27
N HIS A 452 28.90 -9.96 30.05
CA HIS A 452 28.84 -8.56 29.68
C HIS A 452 27.43 -8.17 29.23
N THR A 453 26.78 -7.30 30.02
CA THR A 453 25.39 -6.91 29.83
C THR A 453 25.20 -5.40 29.68
N TYR A 454 24.02 -5.01 29.20
CA TYR A 454 23.53 -3.64 29.34
C TYR A 454 21.99 -3.63 29.41
N LEU A 455 21.41 -2.94 30.39
CA LEU A 455 19.97 -2.77 30.54
C LEU A 455 19.48 -1.45 29.92
N LEU A 456 18.64 -1.57 28.90
CA LEU A 456 17.84 -0.50 28.33
C LEU A 456 16.48 -0.46 29.04
N ASP A 457 16.28 0.55 29.87
CA ASP A 457 15.01 0.79 30.57
C ASP A 457 14.18 1.89 29.88
N GLY A 458 12.87 1.68 29.81
CA GLY A 458 11.93 2.56 29.11
C GLY A 458 11.85 3.99 29.64
N ASP A 459 12.08 4.21 30.93
CA ASP A 459 12.13 5.57 31.50
C ASP A 459 13.50 6.20 31.24
N ASN A 460 14.57 5.41 31.42
CA ASN A 460 15.95 5.90 31.25
C ASN A 460 16.23 6.42 29.83
N VAL A 461 15.77 5.70 28.79
CA VAL A 461 16.00 6.15 27.39
C VAL A 461 15.29 7.45 27.05
N ARG A 462 14.22 7.80 27.76
CA ARG A 462 13.45 9.04 27.56
C ARG A 462 14.16 10.28 28.11
N HIS A 463 15.26 10.12 28.87
CA HIS A 463 16.12 11.25 29.22
C HIS A 463 17.09 11.64 28.08
N GLY A 464 17.30 10.75 27.10
CA GLY A 464 18.28 10.94 26.03
C GLY A 464 17.71 10.56 24.66
N LEU A 465 17.91 9.30 24.26
CA LEU A 465 17.56 8.76 22.94
C LEU A 465 16.13 9.08 22.49
N ASN A 466 15.19 9.08 23.44
CA ASN A 466 13.75 9.21 23.17
C ASN A 466 13.12 10.42 23.90
N LYS A 467 13.91 11.47 24.18
CA LYS A 467 13.45 12.65 24.93
C LYS A 467 12.42 13.52 24.22
N ASP A 468 12.35 13.38 22.89
CA ASP A 468 11.43 14.08 21.99
C ASP A 468 10.08 13.38 21.84
N LEU A 469 9.95 12.14 22.32
CA LEU A 469 8.76 11.31 22.11
C LEU A 469 7.77 11.43 23.26
N GLY A 470 6.50 11.61 22.91
CA GLY A 470 5.37 11.55 23.83
C GLY A 470 4.94 10.10 24.13
N PHE A 471 3.63 9.92 24.31
CA PHE A 471 2.98 8.64 24.64
C PHE A 471 1.86 8.28 23.67
N THR A 472 1.75 8.97 22.53
CA THR A 472 0.84 8.58 21.44
C THR A 472 1.27 7.25 20.83
N ASP A 473 0.39 6.61 20.06
CA ASP A 473 0.72 5.34 19.41
C ASP A 473 1.90 5.49 18.43
N ALA A 474 1.94 6.57 17.65
CA ALA A 474 3.08 6.87 16.78
C ALA A 474 4.39 7.07 17.56
N ASP A 475 4.35 7.80 18.67
CA ASP A 475 5.53 7.96 19.55
C ASP A 475 6.00 6.63 20.13
N ARG A 476 5.08 5.72 20.43
CA ARG A 476 5.41 4.38 20.95
C ARG A 476 6.06 3.51 19.89
N VAL A 477 5.54 3.53 18.66
CA VAL A 477 6.14 2.83 17.53
C VAL A 477 7.58 3.31 17.31
N GLU A 478 7.80 4.62 17.27
CA GLU A 478 9.13 5.20 17.12
C GLU A 478 10.05 4.90 18.32
N ASN A 479 9.50 4.93 19.53
CA ASN A 479 10.24 4.58 20.76
C ASN A 479 10.76 3.14 20.69
N ILE A 480 9.92 2.17 20.27
CA ILE A 480 10.36 0.78 20.10
C ILE A 480 11.35 0.66 18.95
N ARG A 481 11.11 1.30 17.80
CA ARG A 481 12.04 1.28 16.64
C ARG A 481 13.45 1.76 17.00
N ARG A 482 13.58 2.88 17.73
CA ARG A 482 14.88 3.40 18.18
C ARG A 482 15.59 2.43 19.12
N VAL A 483 14.86 1.86 20.07
CA VAL A 483 15.40 0.89 21.04
C VAL A 483 15.82 -0.40 20.37
N THR A 484 15.08 -0.88 19.37
CA THR A 484 15.45 -2.01 18.53
C THR A 484 16.80 -1.79 17.86
N GLU A 485 17.01 -0.64 17.21
CA GLU A 485 18.30 -0.37 16.54
C GLU A 485 19.47 -0.32 17.52
N VAL A 486 19.28 0.31 18.69
CA VAL A 486 20.32 0.33 19.73
C VAL A 486 20.61 -1.08 20.25
N SER A 487 19.56 -1.87 20.49
CA SER A 487 19.70 -3.27 20.94
C SER A 487 20.44 -4.12 19.90
N ARG A 488 20.20 -3.87 18.61
CA ARG A 488 20.88 -4.55 17.50
C ARG A 488 22.37 -4.22 17.48
N LEU A 489 22.73 -2.96 17.67
CA LEU A 489 24.13 -2.53 17.77
C LEU A 489 24.83 -3.10 19.02
N MET A 490 24.13 -3.20 20.15
CA MET A 490 24.67 -3.82 21.37
C MET A 490 24.88 -5.33 21.21
N ALA A 491 23.94 -6.03 20.56
CA ALA A 491 24.10 -7.43 20.20
C ALA A 491 25.26 -7.62 19.21
N ASP A 492 25.38 -6.75 18.20
CA ASP A 492 26.53 -6.72 17.26
C ASP A 492 27.87 -6.47 17.97
N ALA A 493 27.86 -5.73 19.09
CA ALA A 493 29.01 -5.54 19.98
C ALA A 493 29.30 -6.76 20.90
N GLY A 494 28.55 -7.85 20.76
CA GLY A 494 28.72 -9.10 21.51
C GLY A 494 28.07 -9.10 22.90
N LEU A 495 27.17 -8.15 23.22
CA LEU A 495 26.55 -8.02 24.55
C LEU A 495 25.28 -8.88 24.70
N ILE A 496 24.94 -9.23 25.96
CA ILE A 496 23.60 -9.67 26.34
C ILE A 496 22.82 -8.41 26.76
N THR A 497 21.95 -7.93 25.88
CA THR A 497 21.21 -6.69 26.08
C THR A 497 19.86 -7.00 26.72
N LEU A 498 19.55 -6.37 27.84
CA LEU A 498 18.24 -6.47 28.47
C LEU A 498 17.41 -5.26 28.09
N VAL A 499 16.15 -5.46 27.71
CA VAL A 499 15.25 -4.40 27.24
C VAL A 499 13.95 -4.46 28.04
N SER A 500 13.69 -3.47 28.89
CA SER A 500 12.49 -3.42 29.75
C SER A 500 11.52 -2.33 29.28
N PHE A 501 10.55 -2.71 28.46
CA PHE A 501 9.60 -1.79 27.84
C PHE A 501 8.17 -2.35 27.87
N ILE A 502 7.16 -1.48 27.89
CA ILE A 502 5.77 -1.95 27.80
C ILE A 502 5.52 -2.65 26.45
N SER A 503 6.04 -2.09 25.36
CA SER A 503 5.95 -2.67 24.00
C SER A 503 4.55 -3.18 23.65
N PRO A 504 3.51 -2.33 23.69
CA PRO A 504 2.12 -2.79 23.80
C PRO A 504 1.63 -3.60 22.60
N PHE A 505 2.15 -3.32 21.41
CA PHE A 505 1.67 -3.89 20.15
C PHE A 505 2.54 -5.06 19.69
N ARG A 506 1.92 -6.13 19.18
CA ARG A 506 2.66 -7.30 18.67
C ARG A 506 3.51 -6.97 17.45
N SER A 507 3.05 -6.07 16.59
CA SER A 507 3.75 -5.68 15.35
C SER A 507 5.15 -5.14 15.63
N GLU A 508 5.31 -4.32 16.66
CA GLU A 508 6.55 -3.67 17.04
C GLU A 508 7.52 -4.68 17.67
N ARG A 509 7.02 -5.64 18.45
CA ARG A 509 7.83 -6.73 18.99
C ARG A 509 8.29 -7.69 17.89
N GLN A 510 7.43 -7.98 16.91
CA GLN A 510 7.80 -8.76 15.74
C GLN A 510 8.84 -8.04 14.86
N MET A 511 8.72 -6.71 14.72
CA MET A 511 9.74 -5.88 14.07
C MET A 511 11.08 -5.97 14.81
N ALA A 512 11.07 -5.87 16.14
CA ALA A 512 12.27 -6.01 16.95
C ALA A 512 12.95 -7.38 16.79
N ARG A 513 12.16 -8.45 16.81
CA ARG A 513 12.63 -9.83 16.56
C ARG A 513 13.31 -9.98 15.21
N MET A 514 12.70 -9.43 14.17
CA MET A 514 13.18 -9.55 12.80
C MET A 514 14.37 -8.66 12.45
N ALA A 515 14.73 -7.71 13.32
CA ALA A 515 15.94 -6.91 13.20
C ALA A 515 17.19 -7.64 13.74
N MET A 516 17.00 -8.75 14.47
CA MET A 516 18.07 -9.56 15.05
C MET A 516 18.34 -10.81 14.22
N ALA A 517 19.50 -11.45 14.41
CA ALA A 517 19.73 -12.76 13.81
C ALA A 517 18.87 -13.84 14.49
N GLU A 518 18.71 -14.97 13.82
CA GLU A 518 17.89 -16.08 14.32
C GLU A 518 18.35 -16.54 15.71
N GLY A 519 17.40 -16.65 16.64
CA GLY A 519 17.66 -17.01 18.03
C GLY A 519 18.17 -15.88 18.93
N GLU A 520 18.57 -14.72 18.40
CA GLU A 520 19.14 -13.66 19.26
C GLU A 520 18.09 -12.86 20.02
N PHE A 521 16.85 -12.81 19.54
CA PHE A 521 15.76 -12.12 20.22
C PHE A 521 14.94 -13.10 21.05
N LEU A 522 14.90 -12.88 22.36
CA LEU A 522 14.14 -13.68 23.32
C LEU A 522 13.06 -12.80 23.96
N GLU A 523 11.80 -13.07 23.63
CA GLU A 523 10.64 -12.37 24.17
C GLU A 523 10.25 -12.96 25.52
N ILE A 524 10.30 -12.11 26.55
CA ILE A 524 9.99 -12.44 27.93
C ILE A 524 8.69 -11.74 28.30
N PHE A 525 7.61 -12.52 28.35
CA PHE A 525 6.30 -12.01 28.76
C PHE A 525 6.19 -11.99 30.28
N VAL A 526 6.13 -10.79 30.84
CA VAL A 526 5.85 -10.57 32.26
C VAL A 526 4.34 -10.48 32.43
N ASP A 527 3.74 -11.66 32.59
CA ASP A 527 2.30 -11.83 32.70
C ASP A 527 1.83 -11.39 34.09
N THR A 528 0.96 -10.39 34.11
CA THR A 528 0.41 -9.79 35.33
C THR A 528 -0.95 -9.21 35.00
N PRO A 529 -2.03 -9.65 35.68
CA PRO A 529 -3.35 -9.08 35.47
C PRO A 529 -3.36 -7.55 35.71
N LEU A 530 -4.22 -6.85 34.98
CA LEU A 530 -4.33 -5.39 35.03
C LEU A 530 -4.64 -4.90 36.45
N GLU A 531 -5.53 -5.60 37.15
CA GLU A 531 -5.96 -5.27 38.50
C GLU A 531 -4.79 -5.31 39.48
N VAL A 532 -3.94 -6.34 39.37
CA VAL A 532 -2.75 -6.48 40.22
C VAL A 532 -1.69 -5.42 39.86
N ALA A 533 -1.54 -5.10 38.58
CA ALA A 533 -0.65 -4.03 38.14
C ALA A 533 -1.11 -2.65 38.66
N GLU A 534 -2.42 -2.41 38.71
CA GLU A 534 -3.06 -1.21 39.23
C GLU A 534 -2.95 -1.11 40.77
N GLU A 535 -3.05 -2.22 41.50
CA GLU A 535 -2.76 -2.28 42.94
C GLU A 535 -1.29 -1.92 43.25
N ARG A 536 -0.37 -2.32 42.37
CA ARG A 536 1.08 -2.06 42.46
C ARG A 536 1.48 -0.68 41.90
N ASP A 537 0.55 0.26 41.73
CA ASP A 537 0.78 1.58 41.13
C ASP A 537 1.61 2.54 42.02
N VAL A 538 2.89 2.22 42.19
CA VAL A 538 3.85 2.99 43.00
C VAL A 538 3.96 4.45 42.52
N LYS A 539 3.76 4.70 41.22
CA LYS A 539 3.89 6.02 40.58
C LYS A 539 2.57 6.80 40.52
N GLY A 540 1.45 6.21 40.94
CA GLY A 540 0.12 6.82 40.87
C GLY A 540 -0.38 7.05 39.43
N LEU A 541 0.17 6.34 38.44
CA LEU A 541 -0.13 6.53 37.02
C LEU A 541 -1.49 5.95 36.64
N TYR A 542 -1.86 4.79 37.18
CA TYR A 542 -3.16 4.17 36.94
C TYR A 542 -4.28 5.04 37.51
N LYS A 543 -4.10 5.55 38.74
CA LYS A 543 -5.07 6.48 39.35
C LYS A 543 -5.31 7.72 38.50
N LYS A 544 -4.23 8.33 37.99
CA LYS A 544 -4.31 9.51 37.10
C LYS A 544 -4.94 9.19 35.74
N ALA A 545 -4.64 8.01 35.18
CA ALA A 545 -5.25 7.56 33.93
C ALA A 545 -6.77 7.35 34.09
N ARG A 546 -7.22 6.68 35.16
CA ARG A 546 -8.64 6.50 35.48
C ARG A 546 -9.37 7.83 35.70
N ALA A 547 -8.69 8.84 36.26
CA ALA A 547 -9.21 10.19 36.43
C ALA A 547 -9.23 11.02 35.13
N GLY A 548 -8.69 10.49 34.02
CA GLY A 548 -8.61 11.18 32.73
C GLY A 548 -7.50 12.22 32.62
N GLU A 549 -6.61 12.31 33.63
CA GLU A 549 -5.47 13.24 33.65
C GLU A 549 -4.33 12.78 32.73
N ILE A 550 -4.19 11.45 32.54
CA ILE A 550 -3.26 10.85 31.58
C ILE A 550 -4.08 10.15 30.50
N LYS A 551 -3.91 10.59 29.25
CA LYS A 551 -4.51 9.96 28.07
C LYS A 551 -3.56 8.94 27.45
N ASN A 552 -4.13 8.00 26.69
CA ASN A 552 -3.45 6.91 25.98
C ASN A 552 -2.68 5.99 26.93
N PHE A 553 -3.16 5.71 28.14
CA PHE A 553 -2.50 4.83 29.08
C PHE A 553 -2.73 3.34 28.73
N THR A 554 -1.64 2.57 28.65
CA THR A 554 -1.69 1.16 28.23
C THR A 554 -2.47 0.32 29.24
N GLY A 555 -3.46 -0.44 28.76
CA GLY A 555 -4.35 -1.28 29.57
C GLY A 555 -5.58 -0.56 30.10
N ILE A 556 -5.72 0.76 29.90
CA ILE A 556 -6.90 1.54 30.30
C ILE A 556 -7.63 2.05 29.06
N ASP A 557 -7.05 3.03 28.36
CA ASP A 557 -7.60 3.68 27.17
C ASP A 557 -6.73 3.49 25.91
N SER A 558 -5.63 2.72 26.03
CA SER A 558 -4.82 2.22 24.91
C SER A 558 -4.59 0.71 25.07
N PRO A 559 -4.69 -0.11 24.00
CA PRO A 559 -4.65 -1.56 24.13
C PRO A 559 -3.25 -2.10 24.46
N TYR A 560 -3.21 -3.25 25.13
CA TYR A 560 -2.03 -4.10 25.26
C TYR A 560 -2.31 -5.43 24.59
N GLU A 561 -1.52 -5.78 23.58
CA GLU A 561 -1.63 -7.04 22.87
C GLU A 561 -0.62 -8.04 23.45
N PRO A 562 -1.06 -9.02 24.26
CA PRO A 562 -0.14 -10.01 24.83
C PRO A 562 0.52 -10.85 23.72
N PRO A 563 1.78 -11.29 23.93
CA PRO A 563 2.46 -12.13 22.97
C PRO A 563 1.79 -13.51 22.85
N GLN A 564 1.75 -14.05 21.64
CA GLN A 564 1.18 -15.39 21.39
C GLN A 564 2.21 -16.51 21.58
N ASN A 565 3.48 -16.24 21.25
CA ASN A 565 4.56 -17.22 21.25
C ASN A 565 5.82 -16.63 21.88
N ALA A 566 5.73 -16.20 23.15
CA ALA A 566 6.91 -15.75 23.89
C ALA A 566 7.83 -16.94 24.21
N GLU A 567 9.15 -16.75 24.11
CA GLU A 567 10.12 -17.77 24.52
C GLU A 567 10.03 -18.08 26.01
N ILE A 568 9.75 -17.07 26.82
CA ILE A 568 9.66 -17.17 28.28
C ILE A 568 8.41 -16.42 28.75
N ALA A 569 7.58 -17.04 29.58
CA ALA A 569 6.47 -16.39 30.26
C ALA A 569 6.66 -16.52 31.78
N VAL A 570 6.60 -15.39 32.49
CA VAL A 570 6.71 -15.32 33.95
C VAL A 570 5.47 -14.66 34.54
N ASN A 571 4.77 -15.39 35.40
CA ASN A 571 3.64 -14.87 36.17
C ASN A 571 4.17 -14.24 37.47
N THR A 572 3.97 -12.93 37.64
CA THR A 572 4.48 -12.19 38.83
C THR A 572 3.49 -12.13 39.99
N VAL A 573 2.34 -12.79 39.88
CA VAL A 573 1.41 -13.02 40.98
C VAL A 573 1.87 -14.20 41.83
N GLU A 574 2.37 -15.25 41.17
CA GLU A 574 2.76 -16.51 41.80
C GLU A 574 4.24 -16.58 42.16
N ARG A 575 5.06 -15.72 41.57
CA ARG A 575 6.53 -15.76 41.72
C ARG A 575 7.11 -14.42 42.09
N THR A 576 8.15 -14.47 42.92
CA THR A 576 9.01 -13.34 43.25
C THR A 576 9.87 -12.94 42.04
N ALA A 577 10.47 -11.73 42.10
CA ALA A 577 11.36 -11.27 41.04
C ALA A 577 12.61 -12.16 40.92
N GLU A 578 13.08 -12.70 42.04
CA GLU A 578 14.20 -13.61 42.15
C GLU A 578 13.91 -14.95 41.46
N GLU A 579 12.77 -15.57 41.75
CA GLU A 579 12.32 -16.82 41.11
C GLU A 579 12.06 -16.63 39.61
N ALA A 580 11.46 -15.51 39.21
CA ALA A 580 11.29 -15.17 37.80
C ALA A 580 12.63 -15.01 37.07
N ALA A 581 13.63 -14.39 37.72
CA ALA A 581 14.97 -14.28 37.19
C ALA A 581 15.67 -15.64 37.05
N ASP A 582 15.47 -16.55 38.01
CA ASP A 582 16.03 -17.91 37.94
C ASP A 582 15.47 -18.69 36.74
N ILE A 583 14.16 -18.62 36.48
CA ILE A 583 13.54 -19.24 35.30
C ILE A 583 14.17 -18.72 33.99
N ILE A 584 14.44 -17.42 33.93
CA ILE A 584 15.07 -16.82 32.75
C ILE A 584 16.50 -17.34 32.58
N LEU A 585 17.29 -17.41 33.65
CA LEU A 585 18.66 -17.92 33.59
C LEU A 585 18.71 -19.41 33.23
N GLU A 586 17.82 -20.23 33.79
CA GLU A 586 17.68 -21.64 33.45
C GLU A 586 17.37 -21.83 31.96
N TYR A 587 16.49 -20.99 31.40
CA TYR A 587 16.22 -20.99 29.96
C TYR A 587 17.49 -20.66 29.17
N LEU A 588 18.22 -19.61 29.57
CA LEU A 588 19.43 -19.18 28.88
C LEU A 588 20.53 -20.24 28.92
N GLU A 589 20.71 -20.92 30.05
CA GLU A 589 21.63 -22.05 30.20
C GLU A 589 21.21 -23.23 29.32
N LYS A 590 19.95 -23.65 29.40
CA LYS A 590 19.41 -24.77 28.62
C LYS A 590 19.55 -24.58 27.10
N HIS A 591 19.49 -23.34 26.63
CA HIS A 591 19.60 -23.00 25.20
C HIS A 591 20.99 -22.49 24.78
N GLY A 592 22.00 -22.64 25.66
CA GLY A 592 23.40 -22.38 25.33
C GLY A 592 23.78 -20.90 25.19
N TYR A 593 23.03 -19.99 25.80
CA TYR A 593 23.43 -18.59 25.95
C TYR A 593 24.38 -18.39 27.13
N LEU A 594 24.27 -19.25 28.14
CA LEU A 594 25.17 -19.32 29.27
C LEU A 594 25.94 -20.64 29.20
N THR A 595 27.26 -20.54 29.26
CA THR A 595 28.22 -21.64 29.41
C THR A 595 29.05 -21.41 30.65
#